data_AF-A0A971GZT1-F1
#
_entry.id   AF-A0A971GZT1-F1
#
_cell.length_a   1.000
_cell.length_b   1.000
_cell.length_c   1.000
_cell.angle_alpha   90.00
_cell.angle_beta   90.00
_cell.angle_gamma   90.00
#
_symmetry.space_group_name_H-M   'P 1'
#
loop_
_entity.id
_entity.type
_entity.pdbx_description
1 polymer ?
#
loop_
_entity_poly.entity_id
_entity_poly.type
_entity_poly.pdbx_seq_one_letter_code
_entity_poly.pdbx_strand_id
1 'polypeptide(L)'
;KSNINLDLSANMSNIELYNKKAEDYYNNIKSVNLLEIKKLDKENEDSNTLSYRATADYKYKKMIVHEDGGLPYTVLLKKETKNGGWKIQDIGF
;
A
#
# COMPACT_ATOMS: atom_id res chain seq x y z
N LYS A 1 -1.61 15.13 27.66
CA LYS A 1 -0.80 14.03 27.07
C LYS A 1 -0.08 14.62 25.87
N SER A 2 1.25 14.73 25.90
CA SER A 2 2.03 15.24 24.76
C SER A 2 1.92 14.24 23.61
N ASN A 3 1.71 14.76 22.42
CA ASN A 3 1.61 13.97 21.20
C ASN A 3 3.03 13.87 20.63
N ILE A 4 3.78 12.90 21.13
CA ILE A 4 5.24 12.78 21.03
C ILE A 4 5.73 12.85 19.57
N ASN A 5 4.93 12.37 18.63
CA ASN A 5 5.22 12.44 17.19
C ASN A 5 5.15 13.88 16.62
N LEU A 6 4.24 14.71 17.12
CA LEU A 6 4.15 16.13 16.76
C LEU A 6 5.35 16.90 17.32
N ASP A 7 5.74 16.63 18.56
CA ASP A 7 6.89 17.30 19.19
C ASP A 7 8.23 16.91 18.53
N LEU A 8 8.36 15.67 18.04
CA LEU A 8 9.56 15.20 17.32
C LEU A 8 9.66 15.71 15.88
N SER A 9 8.54 16.05 15.25
CA SER A 9 8.51 16.58 13.87
C SER A 9 8.49 18.11 13.79
N ALA A 10 8.11 18.79 14.88
CA ALA A 10 7.97 20.25 14.94
C ALA A 10 9.27 21.02 14.66
N ASN A 11 10.44 20.43 14.91
CA ASN A 11 11.75 21.05 14.67
C ASN A 11 12.43 20.61 13.36
N MET A 12 11.77 19.77 12.56
CA MET A 12 12.34 19.29 11.30
C MET A 12 11.78 20.12 10.13
N SER A 13 12.66 20.67 9.30
CA SER A 13 12.24 21.49 8.16
C SER A 13 11.31 20.69 7.22
N ASN A 14 10.23 21.32 6.75
CA ASN A 14 9.34 20.74 5.74
C ASN A 14 10.10 20.27 4.49
N ILE A 15 11.22 20.91 4.14
CA ILE A 15 12.10 20.50 3.04
C ILE A 15 12.77 19.15 3.36
N GLU A 16 13.17 18.90 4.60
CA GLU A 16 13.80 17.64 5.00
C GLU A 16 12.78 16.51 5.21
N LEU A 17 11.56 16.85 5.65
CA LEU A 17 10.44 15.92 5.78
C LEU A 17 9.92 15.46 4.41
N TYR A 18 9.71 16.39 3.48
CA TYR A 18 8.98 16.10 2.23
C TYR A 18 9.87 16.08 0.98
N ASN A 19 10.95 16.88 0.91
CA ASN A 19 11.70 17.04 -0.34
C ASN A 19 12.99 16.19 -0.41
N LYS A 20 13.72 15.98 0.70
CA LYS A 20 14.96 15.17 0.69
C LYS A 20 14.74 13.64 0.66
N LYS A 21 13.57 13.15 1.10
CA LYS A 21 13.28 11.70 1.21
C LYS A 21 12.33 11.16 0.13
N ALA A 22 11.58 12.03 -0.57
CA ALA A 22 10.57 11.59 -1.53
C ALA A 22 11.17 10.96 -2.80
N GLU A 23 12.31 11.46 -3.29
CA GLU A 23 12.99 10.89 -4.47
C GLU A 23 13.44 9.44 -4.25
N ASP A 24 13.89 9.11 -3.03
CA ASP A 24 14.31 7.75 -2.70
C ASP A 24 13.10 6.83 -2.44
N TYR A 25 12.00 7.32 -1.85
CA TYR A 25 10.90 6.46 -1.37
C TYR A 25 10.23 5.65 -2.50
N TYR A 26 9.90 6.28 -3.62
CA TYR A 26 9.24 5.60 -4.75
C TYR A 26 10.19 4.78 -5.62
N ASN A 27 11.49 5.09 -5.61
CA ASN A 27 12.50 4.40 -6.42
C ASN A 27 13.29 3.34 -5.62
N ASN A 28 12.90 3.07 -4.37
CA ASN A 28 13.62 2.12 -3.53
C ASN A 28 13.18 0.67 -3.70
N ILE A 29 12.18 0.38 -4.55
CA ILE A 29 11.80 -0.99 -4.87
C ILE A 29 12.79 -1.55 -5.91
N LYS A 30 13.46 -2.64 -5.59
CA LYS A 30 14.37 -3.38 -6.49
C LYS A 30 13.62 -4.42 -7.30
N SER A 31 12.74 -5.18 -6.65
CA SER A 31 11.89 -6.18 -7.28
C SER A 31 10.66 -6.47 -6.42
N VAL A 32 9.58 -6.91 -7.06
CA VAL A 32 8.36 -7.36 -6.40
C VAL A 32 7.99 -8.73 -6.96
N ASN A 33 7.76 -9.71 -6.09
CA ASN A 33 7.25 -11.02 -6.48
C ASN A 33 5.88 -11.22 -5.87
N LEU A 34 4.86 -11.42 -6.71
CA LEU A 34 3.54 -11.82 -6.23
C LEU A 34 3.63 -13.24 -5.64
N LEU A 35 3.26 -13.39 -4.38
CA LEU A 35 3.25 -14.67 -3.69
C LEU A 35 1.87 -15.32 -3.75
N GLU A 36 0.82 -14.54 -3.51
CA GLU A 36 -0.53 -15.08 -3.38
C GLU A 36 -1.60 -14.04 -3.69
N ILE A 37 -2.73 -14.48 -4.25
CA ILE A 37 -3.98 -13.71 -4.32
C ILE A 37 -5.09 -14.56 -3.72
N LYS A 38 -5.79 -14.02 -2.73
CA LYS A 38 -6.96 -14.62 -2.09
C LYS A 38 -8.15 -13.70 -2.22
N LYS A 39 -9.30 -14.24 -2.62
CA LYS A 39 -10.57 -13.49 -2.53
C LYS A 39 -10.91 -13.30 -1.06
N LEU A 40 -11.29 -12.08 -0.69
CA LEU A 40 -11.79 -11.77 0.64
C LEU A 40 -13.31 -11.87 0.57
N ASP A 41 -13.88 -12.97 1.08
CA ASP A 41 -15.33 -13.06 1.21
C ASP A 41 -15.78 -12.12 2.34
N LYS A 42 -16.30 -10.96 1.97
CA LYS A 42 -17.00 -10.08 2.91
C LYS A 42 -18.47 -10.48 2.93
N GLU A 43 -19.02 -10.69 4.12
CA GLU A 43 -20.44 -11.04 4.31
C GLU A 43 -21.44 -10.04 3.67
N ASN A 44 -20.97 -8.85 3.26
CA ASN A 44 -21.77 -7.81 2.60
C ASN A 44 -21.13 -7.27 1.30
N GLU A 45 -20.43 -8.12 0.55
CA GLU A 45 -19.86 -7.71 -0.73
C GLU A 45 -20.97 -7.48 -1.77
N ASP A 46 -21.17 -6.23 -2.20
CA ASP A 46 -22.11 -5.91 -3.29
C ASP A 46 -21.67 -6.59 -4.59
N SER A 47 -22.64 -7.06 -5.37
CA SER A 47 -22.49 -7.65 -6.72
C SER A 47 -21.61 -6.86 -7.70
N ASN A 48 -21.38 -5.57 -7.44
CA ASN A 48 -20.54 -4.68 -8.26
C ASN A 48 -19.14 -4.43 -7.68
N THR A 49 -18.78 -5.08 -6.58
CA THR A 49 -17.50 -4.90 -5.89
C THR A 49 -16.86 -6.27 -5.64
N LEU A 50 -15.53 -6.35 -5.77
CA LEU A 50 -14.76 -7.53 -5.38
C LEU A 50 -13.54 -7.08 -4.58
N SER A 51 -13.25 -7.80 -3.50
CA SER A 51 -12.13 -7.55 -2.62
C SER A 51 -11.17 -8.72 -2.70
N TYR A 52 -9.90 -8.43 -2.94
CA TYR A 52 -8.84 -9.42 -2.94
C TYR A 52 -7.75 -9.00 -1.96
N ARG A 53 -7.11 -9.98 -1.32
CA ARG A 53 -5.84 -9.79 -0.62
C ARG A 53 -4.74 -10.34 -1.53
N ALA A 54 -3.85 -9.47 -1.97
CA ALA A 54 -2.65 -9.82 -2.70
C ALA A 54 -1.46 -9.74 -1.74
N THR A 55 -0.70 -10.82 -1.61
CA THR A 55 0.54 -10.84 -0.82
C THR A 55 1.71 -10.84 -1.78
N ALA A 56 2.68 -9.95 -1.57
CA ALA A 56 3.87 -9.87 -2.40
C ALA A 56 5.14 -9.70 -1.57
N ASP A 57 6.22 -10.33 -2.03
CA ASP A 57 7.57 -10.20 -1.49
C ASP A 57 8.24 -8.99 -2.13
N TYR A 58 8.53 -7.97 -1.34
CA TYR A 58 9.20 -6.75 -1.79
C TYR A 58 10.67 -6.80 -1.40
N LYS A 59 11.54 -6.60 -2.39
CA LYS A 59 12.97 -6.40 -2.15
C LYS A 59 13.30 -4.94 -2.38
N TYR A 60 13.87 -4.28 -1.39
CA TYR A 60 14.24 -2.88 -1.46
C TYR A 60 15.73 -2.71 -1.80
N LYS A 61 16.12 -1.56 -2.39
CA LYS A 61 17.53 -1.24 -2.69
C LYS A 61 18.27 -0.78 -1.42
N LYS A 62 17.57 -0.10 -0.51
CA LYS A 62 18.03 0.40 0.80
C LYS A 62 17.01 -0.04 1.87
N MET A 63 17.47 -0.42 3.06
CA MET A 63 16.61 -0.85 4.16
C MET A 63 15.77 0.33 4.69
N ILE A 64 14.44 0.23 4.66
CA ILE A 64 13.50 1.29 5.12
C ILE A 64 12.77 0.85 6.39
N VAL A 65 13.48 0.40 7.43
CA VAL A 65 12.93 0.12 8.77
C VAL A 65 11.82 -0.97 8.87
N HIS A 66 11.20 -1.40 7.78
CA HIS A 66 10.36 -2.58 7.70
C HIS A 66 11.24 -3.77 7.34
N GLU A 67 11.19 -4.80 8.19
CA GLU A 67 11.86 -6.07 7.96
C GLU A 67 11.54 -6.58 6.55
N ASP A 68 12.53 -7.18 5.88
CA ASP A 68 12.30 -7.89 4.63
C ASP A 68 11.19 -8.94 4.85
N GLY A 69 10.14 -8.92 4.02
CA GLY A 69 9.00 -9.81 4.24
C GLY A 69 7.83 -9.60 3.28
N GLY A 70 6.95 -10.60 3.23
CA GLY A 70 5.72 -10.55 2.44
C GLY A 70 4.76 -9.48 2.97
N LEU A 71 4.45 -8.49 2.14
CA LEU A 71 3.49 -7.44 2.46
C LEU A 71 2.12 -7.78 1.87
N PRO A 72 1.06 -7.86 2.72
CA PRO A 72 -0.30 -8.01 2.23
C PRO A 72 -0.86 -6.65 1.81
N TYR A 73 -1.48 -6.63 0.64
CA TYR A 73 -2.25 -5.51 0.11
C TYR A 73 -3.68 -5.96 -0.09
N THR A 74 -4.63 -5.09 0.25
CA THR A 74 -6.02 -5.26 -0.12
C THR A 74 -6.28 -4.51 -1.42
N VAL A 75 -6.67 -5.23 -2.45
CA VAL A 75 -7.07 -4.69 -3.76
C VAL A 75 -8.58 -4.70 -3.85
N LEU A 76 -9.17 -3.51 -4.00
CA LEU A 76 -10.60 -3.34 -4.22
C LEU A 76 -10.85 -3.14 -5.70
N LEU A 77 -11.67 -4.01 -6.28
CA LEU A 77 -12.11 -3.94 -7.66
C LEU A 77 -13.57 -3.52 -7.71
N LYS A 78 -13.90 -2.63 -8.64
CA LYS A 78 -15.27 -2.23 -8.94
C LYS A 78 -15.59 -2.51 -10.40
N LYS A 79 -16.81 -2.95 -10.66
CA LYS A 79 -17.28 -3.16 -12.04
C LYS A 79 -17.36 -1.83 -12.77
N GLU A 80 -16.80 -1.76 -13.98
CA GLU A 80 -16.84 -0.52 -14.78
C GLU A 80 -18.24 -0.25 -15.34
N THR A 81 -18.91 -1.31 -15.77
CA THR A 81 -20.32 -1.29 -16.20
C THR A 81 -20.97 -2.62 -15.84
N LYS A 82 -22.31 -2.72 -15.91
CA LYS A 82 -23.05 -3.93 -15.52
C LYS A 82 -22.57 -5.21 -16.24
N ASN A 83 -22.12 -5.09 -17.48
CA ASN A 83 -21.57 -6.19 -18.31
C ASN A 83 -20.08 -6.00 -18.64
N GLY A 84 -19.41 -5.02 -18.01
CA GLY A 84 -18.04 -4.66 -18.29
C GLY A 84 -17.03 -5.40 -17.42
N GLY A 85 -15.76 -5.05 -17.62
CA GLY A 85 -14.65 -5.55 -16.83
C GLY A 85 -14.59 -4.96 -15.41
N TRP A 86 -13.55 -5.38 -14.69
CA TRP A 86 -13.26 -4.92 -13.34
C TRP A 86 -12.11 -3.92 -13.36
N LYS A 87 -12.28 -2.80 -12.69
CA LYS A 87 -11.25 -1.76 -12.52
C LYS A 87 -10.79 -1.72 -11.07
N ILE A 88 -9.50 -1.51 -10.86
CA ILE A 88 -8.94 -1.22 -9.54
C ILE A 88 -9.52 0.12 -9.07
N GLN A 89 -10.33 0.05 -8.02
CA GLN A 89 -10.88 1.22 -7.35
C GLN A 89 -9.90 1.74 -6.29
N ASP A 90 -9.28 0.83 -5.53
CA ASP A 90 -8.38 1.19 -4.44
C ASP A 90 -7.37 0.07 -4.14
N ILE A 91 -6.23 0.45 -3.56
CA ILE A 91 -5.20 -0.45 -3.04
C ILE A 91 -4.78 0.06 -1.66
N GLY A 92 -5.04 -0.72 -0.62
CA GLY A 92 -4.69 -0.42 0.77
C GLY A 92 -3.82 -1.48 1.43
N PHE A 93 -3.30 -1.18 2.61
CA PHE A 93 -2.60 -2.11 3.50
C PHE A 93 -3.58 -2.65 4.56
#